data_AF-A0A382BDW9-F1
#
_entry.id   AF-A0A382BDW9-F1
#
_cell.length_a   1.000
_cell.length_b   1.000
_cell.length_c   1.000
_cell.angle_alpha   90.00
_cell.angle_beta   90.00
_cell.angle_gamma   90.00
#
_symmetry.space_group_name_H-M   'P 1'
#
loop_
_entity.id
_entity.type
_entity.pdbx_description
1 polymer ?
#
loop_
_entity_poly.entity_id
_entity_poly.type
_entity_poly.pdbx_seq_one_letter_code
_entity_poly.pdbx_strand_id
1 'polypeptide(L)'
;MRTVALALAALLLCGALSGCAGDRSAFEDSDEDGVFDIDDMCPETPAEESPGLTNLSGCSLSQGADWDEKSQWWIGLDPDGDGFTNGDHSGGVPSLRDMCPGTPSGEVVDSRGCSMSEGGTFSDSDGDGILDIYDLCAETPVDEVVDESGCSASERDSDGDGLIDAEDSCPSTP
;
A
#
# COMPACT_ATOMS: atom_id res chain seq x y z
N MET A 1 34.67 -77.59 4.83
CA MET A 1 35.91 -76.91 5.26
C MET A 1 36.79 -76.64 4.05
N ARG A 2 36.88 -75.38 3.61
CA ARG A 2 38.07 -74.71 3.04
C ARG A 2 37.65 -73.38 2.40
N THR A 3 38.06 -72.33 3.08
CA THR A 3 38.05 -70.92 2.70
C THR A 3 38.83 -70.66 1.41
N VAL A 4 38.29 -69.84 0.50
CA VAL A 4 39.12 -69.04 -0.43
C VAL A 4 38.50 -67.66 -0.57
N ALA A 5 39.35 -66.66 -0.35
CA ALA A 5 39.09 -65.24 -0.39
C ALA A 5 38.62 -64.74 -1.77
N LEU A 6 37.77 -63.71 -1.77
CA LEU A 6 37.71 -62.77 -2.88
C LEU A 6 38.12 -61.39 -2.36
N ALA A 7 39.18 -60.87 -2.95
CA ALA A 7 39.61 -59.49 -2.82
C ALA A 7 39.47 -58.82 -4.20
N LEU A 8 38.99 -57.57 -4.16
CA LEU A 8 39.27 -56.45 -5.08
C LEU A 8 38.96 -56.60 -6.59
N ALA A 9 38.05 -55.77 -7.11
CA ALA A 9 38.37 -54.56 -7.89
C ALA A 9 37.16 -54.04 -8.69
N ALA A 10 37.04 -52.72 -8.73
CA ALA A 10 36.00 -51.94 -9.40
C ALA A 10 36.07 -52.01 -10.94
N LEU A 11 34.92 -51.88 -11.63
CA LEU A 11 34.85 -51.27 -12.97
C LEU A 11 33.39 -50.89 -13.34
N LEU A 12 33.24 -49.63 -13.78
CA LEU A 12 32.04 -48.97 -14.25
C LEU A 12 31.27 -49.76 -15.34
N LEU A 13 29.93 -49.76 -15.25
CA LEU A 13 29.08 -49.55 -16.42
C LEU A 13 27.90 -48.64 -16.05
N CYS A 14 27.89 -47.48 -16.71
CA CYS A 14 26.81 -46.52 -16.84
C CYS A 14 25.58 -47.18 -17.53
N GLY A 15 24.36 -46.73 -17.20
CA GLY A 15 23.26 -46.76 -18.17
C GLY A 15 21.88 -47.17 -17.66
N ALA A 16 21.01 -46.16 -17.53
CA ALA A 16 19.59 -46.21 -17.88
C ALA A 16 18.66 -47.19 -17.12
N LEU A 17 18.18 -46.74 -15.97
CA LEU A 17 16.74 -46.82 -15.69
C LEU A 17 16.19 -45.40 -15.75
N SER A 18 15.97 -44.98 -17.00
CA SER A 18 15.12 -43.85 -17.37
C SER A 18 13.72 -44.17 -16.85
N GLY A 19 13.27 -43.43 -15.84
CA GLY A 19 12.00 -43.73 -15.20
C GLY A 19 11.48 -42.72 -14.17
N CYS A 20 12.00 -41.49 -14.16
CA CYS A 20 11.29 -40.31 -13.63
C CYS A 20 11.62 -39.14 -14.57
N ALA A 21 11.03 -39.14 -15.76
CA ALA A 21 10.91 -37.93 -16.57
C ALA A 21 9.59 -37.26 -16.15
N GLY A 22 9.62 -36.59 -15.01
CA GLY A 22 8.71 -35.50 -14.67
C GLY A 22 9.60 -34.28 -14.50
N ASP A 23 9.29 -33.21 -15.23
CA ASP A 23 10.10 -32.01 -15.39
C ASP A 23 10.68 -31.49 -14.06
N ARG A 24 11.97 -31.13 -14.08
CA ARG A 24 12.67 -30.53 -12.93
C ARG A 24 12.26 -29.07 -12.65
N SER A 25 11.20 -28.59 -13.30
CA SER A 25 10.77 -27.18 -13.33
C SER A 25 9.64 -26.84 -12.35
N ALA A 26 9.19 -27.80 -11.52
CA ALA A 26 8.02 -27.63 -10.65
C ALA A 26 8.38 -27.48 -9.16
N PHE A 27 9.66 -27.21 -8.86
CA PHE A 27 10.18 -27.13 -7.48
C PHE A 27 11.29 -26.08 -7.35
N GLU A 28 11.37 -25.18 -8.34
CA GLU A 28 12.29 -24.05 -8.35
C GLU A 28 11.52 -22.86 -7.74
N ASP A 29 12.20 -22.13 -6.88
CA ASP A 29 11.72 -20.96 -6.14
C ASP A 29 12.89 -19.99 -6.26
N SER A 30 12.80 -19.13 -7.27
CA SER A 30 13.92 -18.35 -7.81
C SER A 30 14.35 -17.21 -6.89
N ASP A 31 13.42 -16.67 -6.10
CA ASP A 31 13.63 -15.56 -5.17
C ASP A 31 13.55 -15.95 -3.69
N GLU A 32 13.31 -17.24 -3.42
CA GLU A 32 13.31 -17.87 -2.10
C GLU A 32 12.26 -17.26 -1.14
N ASP A 33 11.14 -16.78 -1.68
CA ASP A 33 10.06 -16.13 -0.92
C ASP A 33 9.06 -17.13 -0.30
N GLY A 34 9.15 -18.40 -0.71
CA GLY A 34 8.30 -19.49 -0.24
C GLY A 34 7.11 -19.80 -1.13
N VAL A 35 6.96 -19.11 -2.27
CA VAL A 35 6.06 -19.45 -3.38
C VAL A 35 6.92 -19.99 -4.54
N PHE A 36 6.60 -21.17 -5.07
CA PHE A 36 7.40 -21.78 -6.14
C PHE A 36 7.15 -21.07 -7.48
N ASP A 37 8.15 -20.97 -8.36
CA ASP A 37 8.11 -20.30 -9.68
C ASP A 37 6.90 -20.62 -10.57
N ILE A 38 6.29 -21.81 -10.38
CA ILE A 38 5.11 -22.25 -11.11
C ILE A 38 3.79 -21.66 -10.58
N ASP A 39 3.77 -21.36 -9.29
CA ASP A 39 2.66 -20.75 -8.54
C ASP A 39 2.98 -19.29 -8.14
N ASP A 40 4.19 -18.83 -8.42
CA ASP A 40 4.70 -17.49 -8.16
C ASP A 40 4.52 -16.58 -9.38
N MET A 41 3.75 -15.53 -9.18
CA MET A 41 3.44 -14.54 -10.20
C MET A 41 4.51 -13.46 -10.31
N CYS A 42 5.41 -13.37 -9.35
CA CYS A 42 6.48 -12.39 -9.29
C CYS A 42 7.83 -13.05 -8.91
N PRO A 43 8.43 -13.89 -9.80
CA PRO A 43 9.56 -14.80 -9.53
C PRO A 43 10.92 -14.17 -9.19
N GLU A 44 10.93 -12.86 -8.97
CA GLU A 44 12.12 -12.04 -8.72
C GLU A 44 11.91 -11.16 -7.47
N THR A 45 10.89 -11.43 -6.66
CA THR A 45 10.52 -10.69 -5.45
C THR A 45 11.11 -11.38 -4.21
N PRO A 46 12.31 -10.97 -3.75
CA PRO A 46 12.97 -11.66 -2.65
C PRO A 46 12.20 -11.53 -1.33
N ALA A 47 12.26 -12.58 -0.51
CA ALA A 47 11.63 -12.68 0.82
C ALA A 47 11.92 -11.51 1.81
N GLU A 48 12.91 -10.68 1.53
CA GLU A 48 13.55 -9.77 2.49
C GLU A 48 13.07 -8.31 2.39
N GLU A 49 11.96 -8.01 1.73
CA GLU A 49 11.17 -6.81 2.09
C GLU A 49 10.23 -7.14 3.24
N SER A 50 10.80 -7.41 4.42
CA SER A 50 10.11 -7.55 5.71
C SER A 50 9.10 -8.72 5.80
N PRO A 51 9.18 -9.60 6.82
CA PRO A 51 8.28 -10.74 6.95
C PRO A 51 6.82 -10.26 7.05
N GLY A 52 6.05 -10.45 5.97
CA GLY A 52 4.64 -10.08 5.87
C GLY A 52 4.24 -9.10 4.75
N LEU A 53 5.12 -8.79 3.77
CA LEU A 53 4.78 -7.90 2.65
C LEU A 53 4.67 -8.58 1.27
N THR A 54 4.89 -9.90 1.15
CA THR A 54 4.52 -10.66 -0.06
C THR A 54 3.16 -11.32 0.14
N ASN A 55 2.33 -11.30 -0.90
CA ASN A 55 1.03 -11.96 -0.91
C ASN A 55 1.20 -13.48 -1.17
N LEU A 56 0.12 -14.25 -1.11
CA LEU A 56 0.17 -15.70 -1.34
C LEU A 56 0.52 -16.11 -2.79
N SER A 57 0.73 -15.14 -3.69
CA SER A 57 1.11 -15.30 -5.09
C SER A 57 2.55 -14.85 -5.37
N GLY A 58 3.35 -14.60 -4.33
CA GLY A 58 4.78 -14.25 -4.42
C GLY A 58 5.06 -12.79 -4.79
N CYS A 59 4.03 -11.95 -4.87
CA CYS A 59 4.18 -10.55 -5.23
C CYS A 59 4.18 -9.65 -4.00
N SER A 60 4.99 -8.59 -4.02
CA SER A 60 4.93 -7.54 -3.00
C SER A 60 3.54 -6.87 -3.00
N LEU A 61 3.11 -6.39 -1.83
CA LEU A 61 1.83 -5.67 -1.66
C LEU A 61 1.67 -4.43 -2.57
N SER A 62 2.75 -3.98 -3.23
CA SER A 62 2.73 -2.90 -4.22
C SER A 62 2.70 -3.38 -5.68
N GLN A 63 2.87 -4.68 -5.95
CA GLN A 63 3.06 -5.22 -7.31
C GLN A 63 2.07 -6.32 -7.73
N GLY A 64 1.30 -6.91 -6.80
CA GLY A 64 0.32 -7.93 -7.17
C GLY A 64 -0.83 -7.97 -6.19
N ALA A 65 -2.04 -8.11 -6.72
CA ALA A 65 -3.21 -8.19 -5.89
C ALA A 65 -3.74 -9.61 -5.75
N ASP A 66 -4.64 -9.72 -4.78
CA ASP A 66 -5.18 -10.95 -4.24
C ASP A 66 -6.09 -11.65 -5.27
N TRP A 67 -5.84 -12.92 -5.56
CA TRP A 67 -6.71 -13.74 -6.38
C TRP A 67 -7.79 -14.36 -5.50
N ASP A 68 -9.02 -13.83 -5.55
CA ASP A 68 -10.15 -14.49 -4.89
C ASP A 68 -10.59 -15.71 -5.71
N GLU A 69 -10.16 -16.90 -5.26
CA GLU A 69 -10.56 -18.18 -5.85
C GLU A 69 -12.09 -18.37 -5.88
N LYS A 70 -12.86 -17.68 -5.01
CA LYS A 70 -14.33 -17.75 -5.00
C LYS A 70 -14.99 -16.90 -6.08
N SER A 71 -14.25 -15.95 -6.64
CA SER A 71 -14.82 -14.96 -7.54
C SER A 71 -14.17 -14.92 -8.92
N GLN A 72 -13.05 -15.65 -9.12
CA GLN A 72 -12.38 -15.84 -10.42
C GLN A 72 -12.04 -14.52 -11.14
N TRP A 73 -11.73 -13.47 -10.38
CA TRP A 73 -11.17 -12.19 -10.85
C TRP A 73 -10.15 -11.67 -9.80
N TRP A 74 -9.39 -10.63 -10.15
CA TRP A 74 -8.29 -10.03 -9.36
C TRP A 74 -8.77 -8.92 -8.39
N ILE A 75 -8.41 -8.96 -7.10
CA ILE A 75 -8.85 -8.04 -6.03
C ILE A 75 -8.20 -6.65 -6.16
N GLY A 76 -8.95 -5.57 -5.92
CA GLY A 76 -8.45 -4.30 -5.38
C GLY A 76 -7.19 -3.71 -6.03
N LEU A 77 -7.27 -3.37 -7.31
CA LEU A 77 -6.20 -2.61 -7.99
C LEU A 77 -6.24 -1.13 -7.57
N ASP A 78 -5.12 -0.68 -7.01
CA ASP A 78 -4.73 0.72 -6.79
C ASP A 78 -3.45 0.98 -7.62
N PRO A 79 -3.58 1.27 -8.93
CA PRO A 79 -2.44 1.40 -9.85
C PRO A 79 -1.61 2.67 -9.64
N ASP A 80 -2.21 3.71 -9.07
CA ASP A 80 -1.64 5.04 -8.84
C ASP A 80 -1.18 5.25 -7.38
N GLY A 81 -1.55 4.34 -6.49
CA GLY A 81 -1.04 4.25 -5.12
C GLY A 81 -1.60 5.32 -4.21
N ASP A 82 -2.79 5.84 -4.50
CA ASP A 82 -3.42 6.94 -3.78
C ASP A 82 -4.33 6.46 -2.62
N GLY A 83 -4.47 5.14 -2.45
CA GLY A 83 -5.28 4.51 -1.42
C GLY A 83 -6.75 4.30 -1.80
N PHE A 84 -7.13 4.62 -3.04
CA PHE A 84 -8.43 4.32 -3.62
C PHE A 84 -8.30 3.19 -4.63
N THR A 85 -9.34 2.37 -4.75
CA THR A 85 -9.29 1.22 -5.68
C THR A 85 -10.23 1.47 -6.84
N ASN A 86 -9.84 1.04 -8.04
CA ASN A 86 -10.65 1.18 -9.26
C ASN A 86 -12.00 0.42 -9.22
N GLY A 87 -12.29 -0.26 -8.10
CA GLY A 87 -13.64 -0.57 -7.68
C GLY A 87 -14.25 -1.79 -8.36
N ASP A 88 -13.86 -2.95 -7.86
CA ASP A 88 -14.76 -4.05 -7.55
C ASP A 88 -14.22 -4.62 -6.21
N HIS A 89 -14.98 -4.69 -5.09
CA HIS A 89 -15.85 -5.82 -4.71
C HIS A 89 -16.76 -5.55 -3.53
N SER A 90 -17.89 -6.24 -3.55
CA SER A 90 -18.74 -6.54 -2.42
C SER A 90 -18.04 -7.51 -1.45
N GLY A 91 -17.08 -7.01 -0.68
CA GLY A 91 -16.22 -7.82 0.18
C GLY A 91 -15.81 -7.11 1.47
N GLY A 92 -16.75 -6.49 2.19
CA GLY A 92 -16.58 -6.08 3.60
C GLY A 92 -15.62 -4.92 3.90
N VAL A 93 -14.75 -4.52 2.96
CA VAL A 93 -13.99 -3.27 3.02
C VAL A 93 -14.83 -2.19 2.35
N PRO A 94 -15.11 -1.03 2.99
CA PRO A 94 -15.79 0.07 2.31
C PRO A 94 -14.99 0.48 1.07
N SER A 95 -15.46 0.06 -0.11
CA SER A 95 -14.78 0.34 -1.38
C SER A 95 -14.96 1.83 -1.68
N LEU A 96 -13.91 2.61 -1.41
CA LEU A 96 -13.76 3.95 -1.95
C LEU A 96 -13.38 3.78 -3.42
N ARG A 97 -14.39 3.83 -4.29
CA ARG A 97 -14.16 3.68 -5.73
C ARG A 97 -13.42 4.89 -6.23
N ASP A 98 -12.22 4.64 -6.71
CA ASP A 98 -11.39 5.57 -7.44
C ASP A 98 -12.10 5.99 -8.74
N MET A 99 -12.36 7.29 -8.87
CA MET A 99 -12.90 7.92 -10.08
C MET A 99 -11.83 8.67 -10.88
N CYS A 100 -10.60 8.75 -10.35
CA CYS A 100 -9.46 9.48 -10.87
C CYS A 100 -8.19 8.60 -10.81
N PRO A 101 -8.04 7.60 -11.71
CA PRO A 101 -6.99 6.58 -11.68
C PRO A 101 -5.59 7.06 -12.11
N GLY A 102 -5.37 8.36 -12.04
CA GLY A 102 -4.10 9.00 -12.32
C GLY A 102 -3.66 9.91 -11.18
N THR A 103 -4.31 9.81 -10.01
CA THR A 103 -4.02 10.67 -8.88
C THR A 103 -2.66 10.27 -8.29
N PRO A 104 -1.66 11.16 -8.24
CA PRO A 104 -0.38 10.82 -7.66
C PRO A 104 -0.51 10.46 -6.17
N SER A 105 0.17 9.39 -5.75
CA SER A 105 0.28 9.03 -4.34
C SER A 105 0.76 10.21 -3.48
N GLY A 106 0.06 10.43 -2.35
CA GLY A 106 0.36 11.49 -1.38
C GLY A 106 -0.35 12.82 -1.65
N GLU A 107 -1.09 12.95 -2.75
CA GLU A 107 -2.00 14.07 -2.95
C GLU A 107 -3.23 13.96 -2.04
N VAL A 108 -3.82 15.10 -1.69
CA VAL A 108 -5.08 15.10 -0.94
C VAL A 108 -6.24 14.95 -1.91
N VAL A 109 -7.05 13.94 -1.64
CA VAL A 109 -8.15 13.51 -2.50
C VAL A 109 -9.50 13.65 -1.82
N ASP A 110 -10.55 13.84 -2.62
CA ASP A 110 -11.92 13.82 -2.13
C ASP A 110 -12.42 12.37 -1.88
N SER A 111 -13.68 12.24 -1.48
CA SER A 111 -14.32 10.93 -1.25
C SER A 111 -14.37 9.98 -2.48
N ARG A 112 -13.96 10.44 -3.66
CA ARG A 112 -13.93 9.70 -4.92
C ARG A 112 -12.51 9.38 -5.38
N GLY A 113 -11.48 9.68 -4.59
CA GLY A 113 -10.08 9.49 -4.97
C GLY A 113 -9.57 10.56 -5.94
N CYS A 114 -10.24 11.71 -6.04
CA CYS A 114 -9.87 12.74 -6.99
C CYS A 114 -9.16 13.91 -6.32
N SER A 115 -8.00 14.30 -6.87
CA SER A 115 -7.30 15.52 -6.45
C SER A 115 -8.04 16.79 -6.87
N MET A 116 -7.66 17.94 -6.30
CA MET A 116 -8.12 19.26 -6.75
C MET A 116 -7.90 19.47 -8.26
N SER A 117 -6.78 18.97 -8.80
CA SER A 117 -6.42 19.16 -10.21
C SER A 117 -7.30 18.36 -11.17
N GLU A 118 -7.91 17.28 -10.69
CA GLU A 118 -8.77 16.37 -11.46
C GLU A 118 -10.26 16.66 -11.26
N GLY A 119 -10.60 17.72 -10.53
CA GLY A 119 -11.98 18.09 -10.25
C GLY A 119 -12.59 17.36 -9.05
N GLY A 120 -11.74 16.99 -8.09
CA GLY A 120 -12.16 16.65 -6.73
C GLY A 120 -13.01 17.77 -6.12
N THR A 121 -13.96 17.39 -5.28
CA THR A 121 -14.85 18.33 -4.58
C THR A 121 -14.41 18.44 -3.14
N PHE A 122 -13.97 19.63 -2.76
CA PHE A 122 -13.50 19.97 -1.42
C PHE A 122 -14.39 21.06 -0.84
N SER A 123 -14.64 20.98 0.47
CA SER A 123 -15.46 21.93 1.21
C SER A 123 -14.59 22.92 1.97
N ASP A 124 -15.12 24.13 2.10
CA ASP A 124 -14.69 25.23 2.95
C ASP A 124 -15.98 25.71 3.62
N SER A 125 -16.21 25.22 4.85
CA SER A 125 -17.51 25.24 5.52
C SER A 125 -17.83 26.59 6.16
N ASP A 126 -16.82 27.33 6.62
CA ASP A 126 -16.95 28.66 7.21
C ASP A 126 -16.68 29.78 6.18
N GLY A 127 -16.07 29.45 5.05
CA GLY A 127 -15.84 30.36 3.92
C GLY A 127 -14.67 31.31 4.16
N ASP A 128 -13.70 30.92 4.98
CA ASP A 128 -12.53 31.71 5.33
C ASP A 128 -11.40 31.62 4.27
N GLY A 129 -11.52 30.68 3.32
CA GLY A 129 -10.60 30.43 2.23
C GLY A 129 -9.59 29.29 2.47
N ILE A 130 -9.66 28.60 3.60
CA ILE A 130 -8.93 27.37 3.92
C ILE A 130 -9.91 26.19 3.84
N LEU A 131 -9.49 25.11 3.19
CA LEU A 131 -10.35 23.93 3.06
C LEU A 131 -10.50 23.24 4.41
N ASP A 132 -11.67 22.66 4.68
CA ASP A 132 -11.99 21.95 5.95
C ASP A 132 -10.94 20.89 6.34
N ILE A 133 -10.26 20.30 5.36
CA ILE A 133 -9.20 19.29 5.56
C ILE A 133 -7.88 19.86 6.10
N TYR A 134 -7.68 21.17 5.94
CA TYR A 134 -6.49 21.91 6.38
C TYR A 134 -6.81 22.96 7.45
N ASP A 135 -8.09 23.21 7.71
CA ASP A 135 -8.56 24.19 8.67
C ASP A 135 -8.66 23.60 10.08
N LEU A 136 -7.94 24.23 11.02
CA LEU A 136 -7.97 23.90 12.45
C LEU A 136 -9.11 24.63 13.18
N CYS A 137 -9.58 25.75 12.64
CA CYS A 137 -10.59 26.63 13.21
C CYS A 137 -11.87 26.60 12.35
N ALA A 138 -12.63 25.51 12.45
CA ALA A 138 -13.80 25.19 11.62
C ALA A 138 -15.00 26.17 11.65
N GLU A 139 -14.90 27.28 12.40
CA GLU A 139 -15.95 28.30 12.52
C GLU A 139 -15.37 29.72 12.42
N THR A 140 -14.29 29.89 11.67
CA THR A 140 -13.61 31.18 11.52
C THR A 140 -14.56 32.21 10.91
N PRO A 141 -14.71 33.41 11.51
CA PRO A 141 -15.61 34.41 10.97
C PRO A 141 -15.19 34.84 9.56
N VAL A 142 -16.16 34.78 8.64
CA VAL A 142 -15.97 35.26 7.26
C VAL A 142 -15.41 36.69 7.23
N ASP A 143 -14.50 36.96 6.29
CA ASP A 143 -13.75 38.21 6.10
C ASP A 143 -12.64 38.49 7.15
N GLU A 144 -12.42 37.63 8.15
CA GLU A 144 -11.23 37.74 9.00
C GLU A 144 -9.97 37.25 8.27
N VAL A 145 -8.82 37.83 8.63
CA VAL A 145 -7.54 37.39 8.07
C VAL A 145 -7.08 36.17 8.85
N VAL A 146 -7.05 35.04 8.16
CA VAL A 146 -6.63 33.74 8.69
C VAL A 146 -5.16 33.47 8.41
N ASP A 147 -4.55 32.61 9.24
CA ASP A 147 -3.22 32.10 8.99
C ASP A 147 -3.24 30.76 8.22
N GLU A 148 -2.08 30.11 8.14
CA GLU A 148 -1.93 28.82 7.43
C GLU A 148 -2.71 27.66 8.07
N SER A 149 -3.19 27.84 9.31
CA SER A 149 -4.01 26.85 10.02
C SER A 149 -5.51 27.15 9.89
N GLY A 150 -5.91 28.17 9.12
CA GLY A 150 -7.31 28.62 9.04
C GLY A 150 -7.76 29.46 10.24
N CYS A 151 -6.87 29.74 11.19
CA CYS A 151 -7.30 30.42 12.41
C CYS A 151 -7.11 31.95 12.32
N SER A 152 -8.15 32.69 12.71
CA SER A 152 -8.10 34.15 12.81
C SER A 152 -7.49 34.64 14.13
N ALA A 153 -7.25 35.94 14.28
CA ALA A 153 -6.82 36.52 15.57
C ALA A 153 -7.90 36.41 16.65
N SER A 154 -9.17 36.25 16.29
CA SER A 154 -10.27 36.13 17.26
C SER A 154 -10.38 34.73 17.88
N GLU A 155 -9.64 33.75 17.34
CA GLU A 155 -9.67 32.34 17.79
C GLU A 155 -8.31 31.83 18.29
N ARG A 156 -7.21 32.42 17.82
CA ARG A 156 -5.86 32.03 18.22
C ARG A 156 -5.49 32.57 19.59
N ASP A 157 -4.72 31.77 20.31
CA ASP A 157 -3.98 32.13 21.51
C ASP A 157 -2.52 31.71 21.24
N SER A 158 -1.73 32.64 20.72
CA SER A 158 -0.41 32.37 20.15
C SER A 158 0.64 31.98 21.21
N ASP A 159 0.45 32.35 22.47
CA ASP A 159 1.39 32.04 23.56
C ASP A 159 0.83 31.10 24.64
N GLY A 160 -0.46 30.79 24.57
CA GLY A 160 -1.13 29.81 25.41
C GLY A 160 -1.43 30.33 26.81
N ASP A 161 -1.55 31.65 26.99
CA ASP A 161 -1.83 32.28 28.28
C ASP A 161 -3.34 32.34 28.63
N GLY A 162 -4.19 32.00 27.66
CA GLY A 162 -5.64 31.96 27.77
C GLY A 162 -6.37 33.22 27.30
N LEU A 163 -5.67 34.21 26.75
CA LEU A 163 -6.24 35.33 26.01
C LEU A 163 -6.10 35.11 24.51
N ILE A 164 -7.17 35.40 23.76
CA ILE A 164 -7.09 35.36 22.30
C ILE A 164 -6.28 36.54 21.77
N ASP A 165 -5.56 36.35 20.68
CA ASP A 165 -4.66 37.34 20.07
C ASP A 165 -5.37 38.68 19.77
N ALA A 166 -6.67 38.65 19.47
CA ALA A 166 -7.49 39.84 19.26
C ALA A 166 -7.73 40.68 20.53
N GLU A 167 -7.69 40.05 21.70
CA GLU A 167 -7.87 40.69 23.01
C GLU A 167 -6.54 40.85 23.78
N ASP A 168 -5.47 40.19 23.33
CA ASP A 168 -4.17 40.27 23.95
C ASP A 168 -3.35 41.48 23.46
N SER A 169 -2.86 42.26 24.42
CA SER A 169 -1.95 43.39 24.14
C SER A 169 -0.52 42.93 23.86
N CYS A 170 -0.18 41.69 24.22
CA CYS A 170 1.12 41.08 24.04
C CYS A 170 1.01 39.66 23.46
N PRO A 171 0.49 39.44 22.22
CA PRO A 171 0.13 38.12 21.63
C PRO A 171 1.26 37.10 21.43
N SER A 172 2.38 37.25 22.11
CA SER A 172 3.56 36.37 22.01
C SER A 172 4.29 36.34 23.35
N THR A 173 3.64 36.72 24.46
CA THR A 173 4.21 36.81 25.80
C THR A 173 3.16 36.49 26.87
N PRO A 174 3.28 35.34 27.56
CA PRO A 174 2.36 34.93 28.63
C PRO A 174 2.42 35.76 29.92
#